data_AF-A0A432ICE4-F1
#
_entry.id   AF-A0A432ICE4-F1
#
_cell.length_a   1.000
_cell.length_b   1.000
_cell.length_c   1.000
_cell.angle_alpha   90.00
_cell.angle_beta   90.00
_cell.angle_gamma   90.00
#
_symmetry.space_group_name_H-M   'P 1'
#
loop_
_entity.id
_entity.type
_entity.pdbx_description
1 polymer ?
#
loop_
_entity_poly.entity_id
_entity_poly.type
_entity_poly.pdbx_seq_one_letter_code
_entity_poly.pdbx_strand_id
1 'polypeptide(L)' 'MIHSHLYPLVLVTLILGSSAEPAVDLETASVMVTDNYPAGVAWWGTWEGARTEASRSGKPILLLSAAPQCHGVPGIW' A
#
# COMPACT_ATOMS: atom_id res chain seq x y z
N MET A 1 44.50 -3.92 21.36
CA MET A 1 43.79 -5.08 20.80
C MET A 1 42.38 -5.20 21.42
N ILE A 2 41.46 -4.27 21.10
CA ILE A 2 40.07 -4.28 21.61
C ILE A 2 39.02 -4.02 20.51
N HIS A 3 39.45 -3.69 19.29
CA HIS A 3 38.55 -3.34 18.17
C HIS A 3 38.05 -4.54 17.34
N SER A 4 38.56 -5.77 17.56
CA SER A 4 38.25 -6.93 16.71
C SER A 4 37.05 -7.77 17.17
N HIS A 5 36.62 -7.64 18.43
CA HIS A 5 35.51 -8.43 19.00
C HIS A 5 34.16 -7.69 19.02
N LEU A 6 34.15 -6.40 18.73
CA LEU A 6 32.92 -5.59 18.66
C LEU A 6 32.18 -5.77 17.32
N TYR A 7 32.91 -6.05 16.24
CA TYR A 7 32.34 -6.25 14.90
C TYR A 7 31.34 -7.42 14.78
N PRO A 8 31.63 -8.64 15.32
CA PRO A 8 30.68 -9.74 15.20
C PRO A 8 29.39 -9.50 15.99
N LEU A 9 29.45 -8.82 17.15
CA LEU A 9 28.28 -8.53 17.97
C LEU A 9 27.34 -7.51 17.30
N VAL A 10 27.90 -6.48 16.65
CA VAL A 10 27.11 -5.49 15.90
C VAL A 10 26.44 -6.15 14.69
N LEU A 11 27.16 -7.01 13.97
CA LEU A 11 26.63 -7.73 12.82
C LEU A 11 25.49 -8.69 13.21
N VAL A 12 25.65 -9.44 14.31
CA VAL A 12 24.61 -10.36 14.81
C VAL A 12 23.33 -9.61 15.21
N THR A 13 23.47 -8.45 15.86
CA THR A 13 22.31 -7.62 16.26
C THR A 13 21.56 -7.05 15.05
N LEU A 14 22.28 -6.66 13.98
CA LEU A 14 21.69 -6.20 12.73
C LEU A 14 20.91 -7.30 12.00
N ILE A 15 21.38 -8.55 12.06
CA ILE A 15 20.72 -9.68 11.38
C ILE A 15 19.47 -10.15 12.14
N LEU A 16 19.49 -10.15 13.48
CA LEU A 16 18.32 -10.54 14.29
C LEU A 16 17.23 -9.46 14.40
N GLY A 17 17.53 -8.19 14.14
CA GLY A 17 16.58 -7.09 14.27
C GLY A 17 15.58 -6.91 13.13
N SER A 18 15.68 -7.70 12.05
CA SER A 18 15.01 -7.39 10.77
C SER A 18 13.65 -8.06 10.52
N SER A 19 13.08 -8.87 11.42
CA SER A 19 11.93 -9.73 11.06
C SER A 19 10.58 -9.43 11.74
N ALA A 20 10.38 -8.26 12.34
CA ALA A 20 9.05 -7.86 12.79
C ALA A 20 8.26 -7.20 11.64
N GLU A 21 7.98 -7.97 10.59
CA GLU A 21 6.99 -7.59 9.58
C GLU A 21 5.60 -7.68 10.24
N PRO A 22 4.81 -6.60 10.34
CA PRO A 22 3.45 -6.70 10.84
C PRO A 22 2.63 -7.49 9.81
N ALA A 23 2.28 -8.73 10.17
CA ALA A 23 1.32 -9.52 9.41
C ALA A 23 -0.02 -8.78 9.39
N VAL A 24 -0.34 -8.16 8.26
CA VAL A 24 -1.68 -7.61 8.00
C VAL A 24 -2.57 -8.81 7.73
N ASP A 25 -3.35 -9.19 8.74
CA ASP A 25 -4.34 -10.25 8.63
C ASP A 25 -5.52 -9.77 7.76
N LEU A 26 -5.55 -10.24 6.51
CA LEU A 26 -6.56 -9.90 5.50
C LEU A 26 -7.92 -10.57 5.77
N GLU A 27 -8.03 -11.43 6.79
CA GLU A 27 -9.24 -12.22 7.08
C GLU A 27 -10.37 -11.37 7.70
N THR A 28 -10.07 -10.22 8.34
CA THR A 28 -11.08 -9.34 8.98
C THR A 28 -11.51 -8.18 8.08
N ALA A 29 -12.02 -8.47 6.88
CA ALA A 29 -12.64 -7.42 6.05
C ALA A 29 -13.84 -7.90 5.23
N SER A 30 -14.66 -8.82 5.75
CA SER A 30 -16.00 -9.03 5.19
C SER A 30 -16.95 -7.94 5.72
N VAL A 31 -16.71 -6.69 5.31
CA VAL A 31 -17.70 -5.62 5.44
C VAL A 31 -18.82 -5.93 4.46
N MET A 32 -20.05 -6.06 4.95
CA MET A 32 -21.24 -6.15 4.11
C MET A 32 -21.37 -4.84 3.33
N VAL A 33 -20.92 -4.83 2.07
CA VAL A 33 -21.02 -3.66 1.19
C VAL A 33 -22.48 -3.56 0.73
N THR A 34 -23.26 -2.70 1.38
CA THR A 34 -24.53 -2.24 0.81
C THR A 34 -24.18 -1.27 -0.32
N ASP A 35 -24.32 -1.71 -1.57
CA ASP A 35 -23.89 -0.88 -2.70
C ASP A 35 -24.96 0.16 -3.05
N ASN A 36 -24.85 1.32 -2.41
CA ASN A 36 -25.65 2.50 -2.76
C ASN A 36 -25.00 3.34 -3.88
N TYR A 37 -24.04 2.74 -4.61
CA TYR A 37 -23.31 3.38 -5.71
C TYR A 37 -23.68 2.71 -7.02
N PRO A 38 -23.69 3.44 -8.14
CA PRO A 38 -23.86 2.83 -9.46
C PRO A 38 -22.69 1.89 -9.74
N ALA A 39 -22.97 0.77 -10.41
CA ALA A 39 -21.95 -0.17 -10.83
C ALA A 39 -20.89 0.50 -11.72
N GLY A 40 -19.61 0.28 -11.43
CA GLY A 40 -18.48 0.79 -12.23
C GLY A 40 -17.35 1.39 -11.40
N VAL A 41 -16.36 1.95 -12.09
CA VAL A 41 -15.21 2.65 -11.49
C VAL A 41 -15.32 4.14 -11.80
N ALA A 42 -15.30 4.98 -10.76
CA ALA A 42 -15.13 6.41 -10.90
C ALA A 42 -13.63 6.75 -10.82
N TRP A 43 -13.13 7.48 -11.83
CA TRP A 43 -11.72 7.91 -11.90
C TRP A 43 -11.59 9.37 -11.45
N TRP A 44 -10.71 9.62 -10.49
CA TRP A 44 -10.36 10.96 -10.04
C TRP A 44 -8.95 11.32 -10.49
N GLY A 45 -8.83 12.36 -11.33
CA GLY A 45 -7.55 12.80 -11.88
C GLY A 45 -6.69 13.64 -10.92
N THR A 46 -7.22 13.99 -9.74
CA THR A 46 -6.49 14.76 -8.72
C THR A 46 -6.60 14.08 -7.36
N TRP A 47 -5.57 14.28 -6.54
CA TRP A 47 -5.51 13.73 -5.18
C TRP A 47 -6.60 14.34 -4.28
N GLU A 48 -6.88 15.63 -4.43
CA GLU A 48 -7.90 16.36 -3.67
C GLU A 48 -9.30 15.82 -3.98
N GLY A 49 -9.61 15.56 -5.25
CA GLY A 49 -10.87 14.96 -5.66
C GLY A 49 -11.05 13.56 -5.08
N ALA A 50 -10.00 12.73 -5.18
CA ALA A 50 -10.00 11.38 -4.62
C ALA A 50 -10.21 11.38 -3.10
N ARG A 51 -9.53 12.27 -2.36
CA ARG A 51 -9.69 12.41 -0.91
C ARG A 51 -11.07 12.88 -0.49
N THR A 52 -11.64 13.82 -1.24
CA THR A 52 -13.00 14.33 -0.98
C THR A 52 -14.01 13.20 -1.10
N GLU A 53 -13.92 12.39 -2.16
CA GLU A 53 -14.84 11.27 -2.38
C GLU A 53 -14.62 10.12 -1.40
N ALA A 54 -13.38 9.76 -1.09
CA ALA A 54 -13.07 8.74 -0.10
C ALA A 54 -13.65 9.10 1.29
N SER A 55 -13.55 10.37 1.67
CA SER A 55 -14.11 10.87 2.94
C SER A 55 -15.64 10.84 2.94
N ARG A 56 -16.28 11.24 1.83
CA ARG A 56 -17.74 11.24 1.68
C ARG A 56 -18.33 9.82 1.69
N SER A 57 -17.64 8.88 1.03
CA SER A 57 -18.14 7.53 0.80
C SER A 57 -17.73 6.52 1.87
N GLY A 58 -16.68 6.83 2.65
CA GLY A 58 -16.05 5.87 3.56
C GLY A 58 -15.31 4.73 2.84
N LYS A 59 -15.10 4.84 1.52
CA LYS A 59 -14.39 3.82 0.72
C LYS A 59 -12.89 4.15 0.64
N PRO A 60 -12.01 3.12 0.60
CA PRO A 60 -10.58 3.33 0.40
C PRO A 60 -10.28 3.86 -1.02
N ILE A 61 -9.12 4.48 -1.17
CA ILE A 61 -8.61 4.95 -2.45
C ILE A 61 -7.77 3.84 -3.10
N LEU A 62 -8.11 3.45 -4.32
CA LEU A 62 -7.21 2.71 -5.20
C LEU A 62 -6.36 3.71 -5.98
N LEU A 63 -5.08 3.82 -5.66
CA LEU A 63 -4.14 4.67 -6.39
C LEU A 63 -3.50 3.86 -7.52
N LEU A 64 -3.71 4.29 -8.76
CA LEU A 64 -3.11 3.68 -9.95
C LEU A 64 -2.14 4.66 -10.59
N SER A 65 -0.89 4.25 -10.76
CA SER A 65 0.13 4.99 -11.49
C SER A 65 0.57 4.17 -12.69
N ALA A 66 0.41 4.71 -13.88
CA ALA A 66 0.93 4.14 -15.11
C ALA A 66 1.29 5.27 -16.07
N ALA A 67 1.99 4.94 -17.14
CA ALA A 67 2.31 5.88 -18.19
C ALA A 67 2.13 5.19 -19.56
N PRO A 68 1.71 5.92 -20.61
CA PRO A 68 1.44 5.33 -21.92
C PRO A 68 2.62 4.56 -22.53
N GLN A 69 3.86 4.95 -22.21
CA GLN A 69 5.06 4.27 -22.67
C GLN A 69 5.37 2.95 -21.94
N CYS A 70 4.69 2.66 -20.84
CA CYS A 70 4.87 1.40 -20.11
C CYS A 70 4.23 0.26 -20.91
N HIS A 71 5.07 -0.53 -21.59
CA HIS A 71 4.65 -1.76 -22.26
C HIS A 71 3.90 -2.67 -21.27
N GLY A 72 2.64 -3.02 -21.59
CA GLY A 72 1.86 -4.00 -20.82
C GLY A 72 0.70 -3.46 -19.98
N VAL A 73 0.42 -2.14 -19.99
CA VAL A 73 -0.78 -1.57 -19.31
C VAL A 73 -1.73 -0.92 -20.33
N PRO A 74 -2.44 -1.71 -21.16
CA PRO A 74 -3.37 -1.17 -22.14
C PRO A 74 -4.59 -0.54 -21.45
N GLY A 75 -4.98 0.66 -21.87
CA GLY A 75 -6.22 1.32 -21.45
C GLY A 75 -6.10 2.30 -20.27
N ILE A 76 -4.90 2.50 -19.71
CA ILE A 76 -4.61 3.61 -18.81
C ILE A 76 -3.78 4.63 -19.60
N TRP A 77 -4.37 5.80 -19.85
CA TRP A 77 -3.80 6.91 -20.62
C TRP A 77 -3.44 8.07 -19.71
#